data_AF-A0A847K5N1-F1
#
_entry.id   AF-A0A847K5N1-F1
#
_cell.length_a   1.000
_cell.length_b   1.000
_cell.length_c   1.000
_cell.angle_alpha   90.00
_cell.angle_beta   90.00
_cell.angle_gamma   90.00
#
_symmetry.space_group_name_H-M   'P 1'
#
loop_
_entity.id
_entity.type
_entity.pdbx_description
1 polymer ?
#
loop_
_entity_poly.entity_id
_entity_poly.type
_entity_poly.pdbx_seq_one_letter_code
_entity_poly.pdbx_strand_id
1 'polypeptide(L)'
;MGVIISLILGGFSGVVGMIAHAGPLDQPLIGLALASVLVAVGAWLARVRYGASGGTAYVIGVVGVTLWLSYAPPADDTLIAVPWAAQVWVFLSALSAGAGLLIALVVDRRSSSLSGIKPLSGGSLRLESTEENE
;
A
#
# COMPACT_ATOMS: atom_id res chain seq x y z
N MET A 1 8.58 -12.31 -11.59
CA MET A 1 7.37 -11.67 -12.15
C MET A 1 6.71 -10.67 -11.20
N GLY A 2 6.27 -11.05 -9.99
CA GLY A 2 5.53 -10.15 -9.08
C GLY A 2 6.24 -8.84 -8.70
N VAL A 3 7.56 -8.87 -8.51
CA VAL A 3 8.40 -7.70 -8.22
C VAL A 3 8.39 -6.69 -9.37
N ILE A 4 8.56 -7.16 -10.61
CA ILE A 4 8.56 -6.31 -11.81
C ILE A 4 7.19 -5.66 -12.00
N ILE A 5 6.12 -6.42 -11.82
CA ILE A 5 4.75 -5.92 -11.90
C ILE A 5 4.50 -4.84 -10.83
N SER A 6 4.95 -5.10 -9.60
CA SER A 6 4.82 -4.14 -8.49
C SER A 6 5.62 -2.87 -8.74
N LEU A 7 6.82 -2.97 -9.31
CA LEU A 7 7.65 -1.84 -9.71
C LEU A 7 6.94 -0.99 -10.77
N ILE A 8 6.37 -1.62 -11.81
CA ILE A 8 5.62 -0.93 -12.87
C ILE A 8 4.36 -0.25 -12.30
N LEU A 9 3.60 -0.95 -11.46
CA LEU A 9 2.44 -0.40 -10.76
C LEU A 9 2.82 0.80 -9.88
N GLY A 10 3.95 0.70 -9.18
CA GLY A 10 4.51 1.80 -8.40
C GLY A 10 4.84 2.99 -9.27
N GLY A 11 5.54 2.76 -10.38
CA GLY A 11 5.85 3.82 -11.34
C GLY A 11 4.59 4.50 -11.89
N PHE A 12 3.59 3.72 -12.30
CA PHE A 12 2.32 4.25 -12.79
C PHE A 12 1.59 5.07 -11.71
N SER A 13 1.58 4.60 -10.47
CA SER A 13 1.01 5.36 -9.35
C SER A 13 1.80 6.64 -9.05
N GLY A 14 3.12 6.65 -9.27
CA GLY A 14 3.95 7.84 -9.20
C GLY A 14 3.54 8.89 -10.24
N VAL A 15 3.28 8.49 -11.49
CA VAL A 15 2.74 9.36 -12.54
C VAL A 15 1.36 9.90 -12.16
N VAL A 16 0.44 9.01 -11.78
CA VAL A 16 -0.94 9.39 -11.44
C VAL A 16 -0.97 10.32 -10.22
N GLY A 17 -0.16 10.06 -9.20
CA GLY A 17 -0.03 10.93 -8.04
C GLY A 17 0.54 12.30 -8.41
N MET A 18 1.44 12.36 -9.40
CA MET A 18 1.97 13.61 -9.93
C MET A 18 0.89 14.46 -10.61
N ILE A 19 -0.04 13.83 -11.32
CA ILE A 19 -1.17 14.53 -11.93
C ILE A 19 -2.20 14.91 -10.86
N ALA A 20 -2.50 13.99 -9.93
CA ALA A 20 -3.55 14.16 -8.95
C ALA A 20 -3.21 15.22 -7.89
N HIS A 21 -1.93 15.45 -7.56
CA HIS A 21 -1.57 16.45 -6.54
C HIS A 21 -1.93 17.88 -6.97
N ALA A 22 -2.03 18.16 -8.28
CA ALA A 22 -2.48 19.46 -8.77
C ALA A 22 -3.92 19.76 -8.30
N GLY A 23 -4.70 18.71 -8.04
CA GLY A 23 -6.05 18.77 -7.50
C GLY A 23 -7.09 19.25 -8.51
N PRO A 24 -8.38 18.93 -8.30
CA PRO A 24 -9.45 19.55 -9.07
C PRO A 24 -9.61 21.02 -8.65
N LEU A 25 -9.72 21.92 -9.63
CA LEU A 25 -10.17 23.32 -9.42
C LEU A 25 -9.33 24.11 -8.40
N ASP A 26 -8.00 24.09 -8.52
CA ASP A 26 -7.06 24.84 -7.65
C ASP A 26 -7.13 24.45 -6.17
N GLN A 27 -7.53 23.20 -5.86
CA GLN A 27 -7.56 22.66 -4.49
C GLN A 27 -6.42 21.65 -4.25
N PRO A 28 -5.17 22.11 -4.09
CA PRO A 28 -4.00 21.23 -3.96
C PRO A 28 -4.08 20.32 -2.73
N LEU A 29 -4.74 20.74 -1.65
CA LEU A 29 -4.90 19.92 -0.45
C LEU A 29 -5.72 18.65 -0.72
N ILE A 30 -6.81 18.77 -1.50
CA ILE A 30 -7.64 17.61 -1.87
C ILE A 30 -6.86 16.70 -2.81
N GLY A 31 -6.14 17.28 -3.77
CA GLY A 31 -5.26 16.55 -4.67
C GLY A 31 -4.20 15.73 -3.92
N LEU A 32 -3.50 16.36 -2.97
CA LEU A 32 -2.49 15.71 -2.12
C LEU A 32 -3.08 14.58 -1.27
N ALA A 33 -4.27 14.78 -0.68
CA ALA A 33 -4.93 13.76 0.12
C ALA A 33 -5.32 12.54 -0.73
N LEU A 34 -5.94 12.76 -1.89
CA LEU A 34 -6.32 11.69 -2.83
C LEU A 34 -5.11 10.92 -3.34
N ALA A 35 -4.07 11.63 -3.77
CA ALA A 35 -2.84 11.03 -4.25
C ALA A 35 -2.15 10.18 -3.16
N SER A 36 -2.14 10.67 -1.92
CA SER A 36 -1.58 9.96 -0.77
C SER A 36 -2.36 8.67 -0.46
N VAL A 37 -3.70 8.73 -0.46
CA VAL A 37 -4.54 7.56 -0.23
C VAL A 37 -4.33 6.52 -1.33
N LEU A 38 -4.29 6.94 -2.59
CA LEU A 38 -4.05 6.05 -3.73
C LEU A 38 -2.72 5.31 -3.59
N VAL A 39 -1.64 6.02 -3.29
CA VAL A 39 -0.30 5.45 -3.11
C VAL A 39 -0.24 4.50 -1.91
N ALA A 40 -0.85 4.88 -0.78
CA ALA A 40 -0.89 4.04 0.41
C ALA A 40 -1.65 2.73 0.15
N VAL A 41 -2.81 2.80 -0.51
CA VAL A 41 -3.62 1.63 -0.88
C VAL A 41 -2.86 0.74 -1.87
N GLY A 42 -2.19 1.33 -2.86
CA GLY A 42 -1.37 0.58 -3.82
C GLY A 42 -0.21 -0.16 -3.17
N ALA A 43 0.50 0.47 -2.23
CA ALA A 43 1.59 -0.17 -1.48
C ALA A 43 1.08 -1.32 -0.60
N TRP A 44 -0.06 -1.13 0.06
CA TRP A 44 -0.74 -2.18 0.83
C TRP A 44 -1.09 -3.38 -0.06
N LEU A 45 -1.76 -3.14 -1.19
CA LEU A 45 -2.15 -4.18 -2.16
C LEU A 45 -0.96 -4.91 -2.77
N ALA A 46 0.09 -4.19 -3.17
CA ALA A 46 1.30 -4.79 -3.72
C ALA A 46 1.96 -5.75 -2.73
N ARG A 47 2.01 -5.35 -1.45
CA ARG A 47 2.52 -6.20 -0.38
C ARG A 47 1.64 -7.43 -0.13
N VAL A 48 0.33 -7.25 -0.03
CA VAL A 48 -0.60 -8.36 0.19
C VAL A 48 -0.54 -9.37 -0.96
N ARG A 49 -0.44 -8.90 -2.21
CA ARG A 49 -0.49 -9.77 -3.39
C ARG A 49 0.83 -10.46 -3.73
N TYR A 50 1.96 -9.77 -3.53
CA TYR A 50 3.29 -10.20 -3.99
C TYR A 50 4.32 -10.33 -2.87
N GLY A 51 3.90 -10.19 -1.61
CA GLY A 51 4.76 -10.29 -0.44
C GLY A 51 5.63 -9.06 -0.20
N ALA A 52 6.59 -9.18 0.73
CA ALA A 52 7.43 -8.07 1.15
C ALA A 52 8.22 -7.44 0.00
N SER A 53 8.78 -8.26 -0.90
CA SER A 53 9.55 -7.79 -2.05
C SER A 53 8.71 -7.00 -3.07
N GLY A 54 7.45 -7.39 -3.27
CA GLY A 54 6.51 -6.64 -4.11
C GLY A 54 6.15 -5.28 -3.51
N GLY A 55 5.88 -5.25 -2.20
CA GLY A 55 5.66 -4.00 -1.47
C GLY A 55 6.84 -3.02 -1.60
N THR A 56 8.06 -3.50 -1.37
CA THR A 56 9.26 -2.66 -1.52
C THR A 56 9.47 -2.20 -2.96
N ALA A 57 9.26 -3.07 -3.95
CA ALA A 57 9.38 -2.70 -5.36
C ALA A 57 8.36 -1.63 -5.78
N TYR A 58 7.13 -1.69 -5.26
CA TYR A 58 6.13 -0.64 -5.47
C TYR A 58 6.60 0.71 -4.93
N VAL A 59 7.14 0.76 -3.71
CA VAL A 59 7.70 2.00 -3.12
C VAL A 59 8.82 2.57 -3.99
N ILE A 60 9.75 1.73 -4.44
CA ILE A 60 10.85 2.16 -5.33
C ILE A 60 10.28 2.74 -6.62
N GLY A 61 9.26 2.13 -7.20
CA GLY A 61 8.59 2.63 -8.41
C GLY A 61 7.95 3.99 -8.20
N VAL A 62 7.17 4.16 -7.12
CA VAL A 62 6.51 5.43 -6.79
C VAL A 62 7.56 6.52 -6.59
N VAL A 63 8.48 6.33 -5.64
CA VAL A 63 9.47 7.34 -5.27
C VAL A 63 10.40 7.65 -6.45
N GLY A 64 10.85 6.62 -7.17
CA GLY A 64 11.73 6.77 -8.32
C GLY A 64 11.08 7.58 -9.43
N VAL A 65 9.83 7.27 -9.80
CA VAL A 65 9.12 8.03 -10.84
C VAL A 65 8.73 9.42 -10.37
N THR A 66 8.31 9.60 -9.11
CA THR A 66 8.01 10.92 -8.56
C THR A 66 9.24 11.82 -8.55
N LEU A 67 10.40 11.31 -8.11
CA LEU A 67 11.67 12.06 -8.16
C LEU A 67 12.10 12.34 -9.60
N TRP A 68 12.00 11.34 -10.48
CA TRP A 68 12.33 11.52 -11.89
C TRP A 68 11.49 12.63 -12.51
N LEU A 69 10.17 12.59 -12.39
CA LEU A 69 9.27 13.62 -12.92
C LEU A 69 9.45 14.99 -12.25
N SER A 70 9.93 15.04 -11.01
CA SER A 70 10.17 16.30 -10.30
C SER A 70 11.49 16.97 -10.70
N TYR A 71 12.48 16.21 -11.16
CA TYR A 71 13.86 16.71 -11.33
C TYR A 71 14.50 16.44 -12.70
N ALA A 72 13.92 15.60 -13.58
CA ALA A 72 14.52 15.21 -14.86
C ALA A 72 13.48 14.89 -15.96
N PRO A 73 13.53 15.48 -17.18
CA PRO A 73 14.17 16.75 -17.62
C PRO A 73 13.46 17.94 -16.95
N PRO A 74 13.85 19.23 -17.16
CA PRO A 74 13.14 20.34 -16.51
C PRO A 74 11.65 20.21 -16.82
N ALA A 75 10.85 19.91 -15.79
CA ALA A 75 9.41 19.84 -15.90
C ALA A 75 8.90 21.27 -16.03
N ASP A 76 9.13 21.86 -17.20
CA ASP A 76 8.72 23.19 -17.59
C ASP A 76 7.19 23.29 -17.48
N ASP A 77 6.73 24.17 -16.58
CA ASP A 77 5.38 24.73 -16.33
C ASP A 77 4.12 23.83 -16.33
N THR A 78 4.17 22.59 -16.79
CA THR A 78 2.98 21.77 -17.07
C THR A 78 2.61 20.83 -15.94
N LEU A 79 3.58 20.32 -15.16
CA LEU A 79 3.34 19.42 -14.04
C LEU A 79 3.48 20.11 -12.67
N ILE A 80 4.25 21.20 -12.60
CA ILE A 80 4.45 21.98 -11.38
C ILE A 80 3.51 23.18 -11.41
N ALA A 81 2.20 22.92 -11.35
CA ALA A 81 1.20 24.00 -11.33
C ALA A 81 1.28 24.84 -10.03
N VAL A 82 1.65 24.20 -8.91
CA VAL A 82 1.75 24.82 -7.58
C VAL A 82 3.07 24.39 -6.92
N PRO A 83 4.11 25.26 -6.91
CA PRO A 83 5.48 24.86 -6.50
C PRO A 83 5.58 24.28 -5.09
N TRP A 84 4.88 24.87 -4.12
CA TRP A 84 4.91 24.38 -2.74
C TRP A 84 4.25 23.00 -2.61
N ALA A 85 3.17 22.74 -3.37
CA ALA A 85 2.45 21.48 -3.34
C ALA A 85 3.27 20.36 -3.97
N ALA A 86 4.03 20.65 -5.03
CA ALA A 86 4.95 19.68 -5.63
C ALA A 86 6.07 19.26 -4.65
N GLN A 87 6.65 20.22 -3.91
CA GLN A 87 7.65 19.90 -2.87
C GLN A 87 7.05 19.02 -1.77
N VAL A 88 5.86 19.38 -1.29
CA VAL A 88 5.13 18.61 -0.27
C VAL A 88 4.77 17.21 -0.79
N TRP A 89 4.39 17.08 -2.06
CA TRP A 89 4.07 15.81 -2.70
C TRP A 89 5.26 14.85 -2.75
N VAL A 90 6.47 15.35 -3.04
CA VAL A 90 7.68 14.50 -3.04
C VAL A 90 7.85 13.79 -1.70
N PHE A 91 7.68 14.51 -0.58
CA PHE A 91 7.74 13.90 0.75
C PHE A 91 6.53 13.00 1.05
N LEU A 92 5.32 13.42 0.69
CA LEU A 92 4.10 12.66 0.92
C LEU A 92 4.06 11.34 0.12
N SER A 93 4.65 11.29 -1.07
CA SER A 93 4.70 10.08 -1.90
C SER A 93 5.45 8.95 -1.18
N ALA A 94 6.60 9.26 -0.57
CA ALA A 94 7.38 8.30 0.20
C ALA A 94 6.66 7.92 1.51
N LEU A 95 6.12 8.91 2.24
CA LEU A 95 5.41 8.68 3.50
C LEU A 95 4.15 7.84 3.31
N SER A 96 3.35 8.13 2.28
CA SER A 96 2.12 7.39 1.99
C SER A 96 2.42 5.95 1.57
N ALA A 97 3.41 5.74 0.71
CA ALA A 97 3.81 4.40 0.30
C ALA A 97 4.34 3.58 1.51
N GLY A 98 5.14 4.22 2.37
CA GLY A 98 5.60 3.63 3.62
C GLY A 98 4.46 3.31 4.60
N ALA A 99 3.49 4.22 4.75
CA ALA A 99 2.31 4.00 5.58
C ALA A 99 1.49 2.80 5.11
N GLY A 100 1.29 2.64 3.80
CA GLY A 100 0.64 1.47 3.22
C GLY A 100 1.35 0.15 3.58
N LEU A 101 2.69 0.13 3.54
CA LEU A 101 3.46 -1.03 3.98
C LEU A 101 3.33 -1.31 5.47
N LEU A 102 3.34 -0.28 6.31
CA LEU A 102 3.16 -0.41 7.76
C LEU A 102 1.78 -0.96 8.10
N ILE A 103 0.72 -0.48 7.42
CA ILE A 103 -0.64 -0.99 7.59
C ILE A 103 -0.69 -2.49 7.25
N ALA A 104 -0.11 -2.89 6.11
CA ALA A 104 -0.04 -4.30 5.74
C ALA A 104 0.70 -5.14 6.80
N LEU A 105 1.83 -4.66 7.31
CA LEU A 105 2.58 -5.34 8.37
C LEU A 105 1.76 -5.52 9.66
N VAL A 106 1.01 -4.49 10.06
CA VAL A 106 0.15 -4.57 11.25
C VAL A 106 -0.99 -5.55 11.04
N VAL A 107 -1.59 -5.58 9.84
CA VAL A 107 -2.66 -6.54 9.49
C VAL A 107 -2.12 -7.97 9.45
N ASP A 108 -0.96 -8.21 8.83
CA ASP A 108 -0.31 -9.52 8.78
C ASP A 108 -0.07 -10.08 10.21
N ARG A 109 0.48 -9.24 11.10
CA ARG A 109 0.75 -9.61 12.50
C ARG A 109 -0.52 -10.01 13.26
N ARG A 110 -1.64 -9.31 13.04
CA ARG A 110 -2.92 -9.63 13.70
C ARG A 110 -3.45 -10.98 13.26
N SER A 111 -3.36 -11.30 11.97
CA SER A 111 -3.82 -12.59 11.42
C SER A 111 -3.04 -13.78 11.98
N SER A 112 -1.72 -13.65 12.15
CA SER A 112 -0.89 -14.70 12.76
C SER A 112 -1.16 -14.89 14.26
N SER A 113 -1.57 -13.84 14.97
CA SER A 113 -1.91 -13.94 16.39
C SER A 113 -3.20 -14.74 16.65
N LEU A 114 -4.15 -14.71 15.70
CA LEU A 114 -5.44 -15.39 15.83
C LEU A 114 -5.36 -16.88 15.47
N SER A 115 -4.50 -17.28 14.52
CA SER A 115 -4.30 -18.68 14.15
C SER A 115 -3.54 -19.50 15.21
N GLY A 116 -2.81 -18.82 16.10
CA GLY A 116 -2.14 -19.44 17.25
C GLY A 116 -3.09 -19.82 18.39
N ILE A 117 -4.34 -19.36 18.37
CA ILE A 117 -5.38 -19.79 19.32
C ILE A 117 -5.86 -21.17 18.87
N LYS A 118 -5.22 -22.21 19.39
CA LYS A 118 -5.64 -23.61 19.21
C LYS A 118 -7.13 -23.69 19.60
N PRO A 119 -8.05 -24.15 18.71
CA PRO A 119 -9.42 -24.34 19.11
C PRO A 119 -9.41 -25.28 20.31
N LEU A 120 -10.01 -24.86 21.42
CA LEU A 120 -10.29 -25.74 22.53
C LEU A 120 -11.06 -26.90 21.90
N SER A 121 -10.37 -28.04 21.83
CA SER A 121 -10.89 -29.35 21.45
C SER A 121 -12.03 -29.65 22.41
N GLY A 122 -13.20 -29.07 22.13
CA GLY A 122 -14.45 -29.37 22.78
C GLY A 122 -14.64 -30.87 22.62
N GLY A 123 -14.57 -31.55 23.76
CA GLY A 123 -14.46 -32.98 23.87
C GLY A 123 -15.40 -33.67 22.89
N SER A 124 -14.82 -34.59 22.12
CA SER A 124 -15.53 -35.76 21.66
C SER A 124 -16.28 -36.31 22.88
N LEU A 125 -17.57 -35.98 22.98
CA LEU A 125 -18.54 -36.80 23.68
C LEU A 125 -18.57 -38.10 22.89
N ARG A 126 -17.53 -38.90 23.14
CA ARG A 126 -17.50 -40.33 22.91
C ARG A 126 -18.64 -40.83 23.77
N LEU A 127 -19.81 -40.96 23.14
CA LEU A 127 -20.90 -41.75 23.66
C LEU A 127 -20.32 -43.15 23.81
N GLU A 128 -19.79 -43.40 25.00
CA GLU A 128 -19.45 -44.72 25.48
C GLU A 128 -20.76 -45.49 25.43
N SER A 129 -20.81 -46.39 24.45
CA SER A 129 -21.87 -47.35 24.28
C SER A 129 -21.97 -48.15 25.58
N THR A 130 -22.93 -47.80 26.42
CA THR A 130 -23.50 -48.70 27.40
C THR A 130 -24.20 -49.81 26.63
N GLU A 131 -23.42 -50.80 26.19
CA GLU A 131 -23.88 -52.18 26.18
C GLU A 131 -24.14 -52.55 27.64
N GLU A 132 -25.37 -52.32 28.09
CA GLU A 132 -25.86 -52.85 29.35
C GLU A 132 -26.96 -53.86 29.01
N ASN A 133 -26.59 -55.11 29.21
CA ASN A 133 -27.40 -56.33 29.33
C ASN A 133 -28.90 -56.10 29.58
N GLU A 134 -29.75 -56.68 28.74
CA GLU A 134 -30.65 -57.80 29.08
C GLU A 134 -31.36 -58.35 27.82
#